data_AF-A0A8T5SXZ7-F1
#
_entry.id   AF-A0A8T5SXZ7-F1
#
_cell.length_a   1.000
_cell.length_b   1.000
_cell.length_c   1.000
_cell.angle_alpha   90.00
_cell.angle_beta   90.00
_cell.angle_gamma   90.00
#
_symmetry.space_group_name_H-M   'P 1'
#
loop_
_entity.id
_entity.type
_entity.pdbx_description
1 polymer ?
#
loop_
_entity_poly.entity_id
_entity_poly.type
_entity_poly.pdbx_seq_one_letter_code
_entity_poly.pdbx_strand_id
1 'polypeptide(L)'
;MSREWRLLNLGEIPWKRTQSIYHALALVQEDLKTRIKVESMSEIERLPLGDVNDEVASIIDLGIPAIMLFGIPSQKDEAGSSAFDDNGIVQKAIS
;
A
#
# COMPACT_ATOMS: atom_id res chain seq x y z
N MET A 1 35.32 10.84 17.48
CA MET A 1 35.48 10.41 18.88
C MET A 1 34.08 10.21 19.46
N SER A 2 33.62 8.96 19.56
CA SER A 2 33.59 8.18 20.81
C SER A 2 32.31 8.50 21.60
N ARG A 3 31.26 7.68 21.47
CA ARG A 3 30.80 6.64 22.43
C ARG A 3 29.34 6.34 22.02
N GLU A 4 28.75 5.15 21.93
CA GLU A 4 28.92 3.84 22.55
C GLU A 4 28.14 2.85 21.68
N TRP A 5 28.82 2.00 20.91
CA TRP A 5 28.24 0.77 20.36
C TRP A 5 28.94 -0.40 21.04
N ARG A 6 28.63 -0.57 22.33
CA ARG A 6 29.13 -1.68 23.13
C ARG A 6 28.13 -2.83 23.02
N LEU A 7 28.43 -3.73 22.09
CA LEU A 7 28.32 -5.18 22.23
C LEU A 7 27.27 -5.67 23.26
N LEU A 8 26.05 -5.91 22.79
CA LEU A 8 25.30 -7.06 23.27
C LEU A 8 25.45 -8.15 22.21
N ASN A 9 26.31 -9.12 22.53
CA ASN A 9 26.29 -10.48 21.99
C ASN A 9 24.91 -11.09 22.28
N LEU A 10 23.90 -10.70 21.52
CA LEU A 10 22.69 -11.49 21.40
C LEU A 10 23.02 -12.58 20.39
N GLY A 11 23.33 -13.76 20.93
CA GLY A 11 23.53 -14.99 20.16
C GLY A 11 22.44 -15.10 19.09
N GLU A 12 22.89 -15.55 17.92
CA GLU A 12 22.15 -15.61 16.66
C GLU A 12 20.64 -15.61 16.81
N ILE A 13 20.08 -14.43 16.57
CA ILE A 13 18.65 -14.20 16.58
C ILE A 13 18.01 -15.10 15.50
N PRO A 14 17.19 -16.11 15.85
CA PRO A 14 16.69 -17.10 14.88
C PRO A 14 15.60 -16.56 13.94
N TRP A 15 15.24 -15.27 14.01
CA TRP A 15 14.10 -14.70 13.29
C TRP A 15 14.33 -14.49 11.78
N LYS A 16 15.51 -14.80 11.23
CA LYS A 16 15.77 -14.68 9.77
C LYS A 16 14.96 -15.65 8.90
N ARG A 17 14.08 -16.48 9.48
CA ARG A 17 13.23 -17.45 8.78
C ARG A 17 11.72 -17.21 8.85
N THR A 18 11.28 -16.09 9.41
CA THR A 18 9.94 -15.56 9.12
C THR A 18 10.13 -14.48 8.09
N GLN A 19 9.74 -14.75 6.85
CA GLN A 19 9.59 -13.72 5.81
C GLN A 19 8.52 -12.73 6.30
N SER A 20 8.91 -11.73 7.10
CA SER A 20 8.06 -10.57 7.39
C SER A 20 7.96 -9.77 6.09
N ILE A 21 6.99 -10.16 5.26
CA ILE A 21 6.63 -9.44 4.04
C ILE A 21 5.95 -8.14 4.46
N TYR A 22 6.71 -7.05 4.45
CA TYR A 22 6.15 -5.71 4.48
C TYR A 22 5.42 -5.49 3.14
N HIS A 23 4.12 -5.20 3.21
CA HIS A 23 3.33 -4.84 2.04
C HIS A 23 3.12 -3.33 2.06
N ALA A 24 3.31 -2.68 0.92
CA ALA A 24 2.87 -1.30 0.77
C ALA A 24 1.34 -1.27 0.55
N LEU A 25 0.68 -0.27 1.12
CA LEU A 25 -0.77 -0.09 0.99
C LEU A 25 -1.04 0.91 -0.15
N ALA A 26 -1.86 0.51 -1.12
CA ALA A 26 -2.33 1.39 -2.19
C ALA A 26 -3.85 1.60 -2.07
N LEU A 27 -4.28 2.84 -1.83
CA LEU A 27 -5.70 3.21 -1.79
C LEU A 27 -6.07 3.90 -3.09
N VAL A 28 -6.98 3.31 -3.87
CA VAL A 28 -7.43 3.86 -5.16
C VAL A 28 -8.89 4.26 -5.05
N GLN A 29 -9.22 5.51 -5.35
CA GLN A 29 -10.58 6.03 -5.21
C GLN A 29 -11.15 6.42 -6.58
N GLU A 30 -12.41 6.02 -6.83
CA GLU A 30 -13.17 6.49 -7.98
C GLU A 30 -13.45 7.98 -7.91
N ASP A 31 -13.60 8.59 -9.08
CA ASP A 31 -13.91 10.03 -9.28
C ASP A 31 -12.90 11.00 -8.69
N LEU A 32 -11.76 10.48 -8.22
CA LEU A 32 -10.67 11.30 -7.74
C LEU A 32 -9.84 11.84 -8.91
N LYS A 33 -9.46 13.11 -8.85
CA LYS A 33 -8.63 13.77 -9.89
C LYS A 33 -7.21 14.05 -9.44
N THR A 34 -7.00 14.14 -8.13
CA THR A 34 -5.72 14.50 -7.50
C THR A 34 -5.58 13.71 -6.21
N ARG A 35 -4.35 13.40 -5.80
CA ARG A 35 -4.08 12.69 -4.54
C ARG A 35 -4.66 13.45 -3.34
N ILE A 36 -5.24 12.71 -2.39
CA ILE A 36 -5.78 13.27 -1.14
C ILE A 36 -5.21 12.50 0.05
N LYS A 37 -4.67 13.23 1.03
CA LYS A 37 -4.18 12.65 2.28
C LYS A 37 -5.31 12.13 3.15
N VAL A 38 -5.08 11.01 3.82
CA VAL A 38 -5.99 10.50 4.85
C VAL A 38 -5.71 11.24 6.15
N GLU A 39 -6.68 11.99 6.68
CA GLU A 39 -6.47 12.85 7.85
C GLU A 39 -5.95 12.10 9.08
N SER A 40 -6.47 10.90 9.33
CA SER A 40 -6.05 10.06 10.46
C SER A 40 -4.68 9.41 10.27
N MET A 41 -4.15 9.38 9.04
CA MET A 41 -2.92 8.71 8.64
C MET A 41 -2.24 9.54 7.54
N SER A 42 -1.57 10.63 7.93
CA SER A 42 -1.05 11.64 7.01
C SER A 42 0.04 11.16 6.04
N GLU A 43 0.61 9.98 6.30
CA GLU A 43 1.56 9.28 5.42
C GLU A 43 0.88 8.45 4.32
N ILE A 44 -0.45 8.31 4.36
CA ILE A 44 -1.23 7.55 3.38
C ILE A 44 -2.07 8.50 2.54
N GLU A 45 -2.08 8.24 1.24
CA GLU A 45 -2.84 8.99 0.26
C GLU A 45 -3.85 8.09 -0.44
N ARG A 46 -4.97 8.69 -0.84
CA ARG A 46 -5.90 8.12 -1.82
C ARG A 46 -5.49 8.61 -3.19
N LEU A 47 -5.39 7.68 -4.12
CA LEU A 47 -4.89 7.88 -5.45
C LEU A 47 -6.03 7.90 -6.46
N PRO A 48 -6.00 8.80 -7.46
CA PRO A 48 -6.80 8.61 -8.66
C PRO A 48 -6.27 7.40 -9.44
N LEU A 49 -7.12 6.76 -10.23
CA LEU A 49 -6.73 5.57 -11.01
C LEU A 49 -5.49 5.80 -11.89
N GLY A 50 -5.35 7.01 -12.46
CA GLY A 50 -4.21 7.36 -13.33
C GLY A 50 -2.85 7.34 -12.63
N ASP A 51 -2.82 7.49 -11.30
CA ASP A 51 -1.57 7.61 -10.53
C ASP A 51 -1.08 6.26 -9.98
N VAL A 52 -1.85 5.18 -10.16
CA VAL A 52 -1.55 3.86 -9.58
C VAL A 52 -0.22 3.32 -10.10
N ASN A 53 0.05 3.46 -11.39
CA ASN A 53 1.31 2.97 -11.98
C ASN A 53 2.54 3.68 -11.42
N ASP A 54 2.46 5.01 -11.23
CA ASP A 54 3.56 5.80 -10.67
C ASP A 54 3.82 5.44 -9.20
N GLU A 55 2.75 5.17 -8.44
CA GLU A 55 2.86 4.69 -7.07
C GLU A 55 3.54 3.31 -7.01
N VAL A 56 3.07 2.37 -7.84
CA VAL A 56 3.62 1.01 -7.88
C VAL A 56 5.08 1.01 -8.31
N ALA A 57 5.45 1.84 -9.29
CA ALA A 57 6.84 2.02 -9.70
C ALA A 57 7.72 2.47 -8.52
N SER A 58 7.25 3.45 -7.75
CA SER A 58 7.95 3.93 -6.55
C SER A 58 8.11 2.84 -5.49
N ILE A 59 7.08 2.00 -5.31
CA ILE A 59 7.11 0.87 -4.37
C ILE A 59 8.12 -0.21 -4.82
N ILE A 60 8.17 -0.50 -6.12
CA ILE A 60 9.14 -1.44 -6.71
C ILE A 60 10.57 -0.94 -6.51
N ASP A 61 10.82 0.36 -6.71
CA ASP A 61 12.14 0.97 -6.51
C ASP A 61 12.62 0.88 -5.04
N LEU A 62 11.68 0.83 -4.08
CA LEU A 62 11.97 0.58 -2.67
C LEU A 62 12.27 -0.90 -2.35
N GLY A 63 12.19 -1.79 -3.34
CA GLY A 63 12.42 -3.22 -3.18
C GLY A 63 11.28 -3.96 -2.49
N ILE A 64 10.07 -3.38 -2.46
CA ILE A 64 8.89 -3.99 -1.85
C ILE A 64 8.21 -4.88 -2.90
N PRO A 65 8.13 -6.20 -2.66
CA PRO A 65 7.72 -7.14 -3.70
C PRO A 65 6.20 -7.26 -3.87
N ALA A 66 5.42 -6.70 -2.95
CA ALA A 66 3.97 -6.88 -2.93
C ALA A 66 3.25 -5.65 -2.36
N ILE A 67 2.08 -5.39 -2.94
CA ILE A 67 1.17 -4.34 -2.48
C ILE A 67 -0.15 -4.94 -2.00
N MET A 68 -0.78 -4.24 -1.07
CA MET A 68 -2.16 -4.45 -0.68
C MET A 68 -3.00 -3.33 -1.28
N LEU A 69 -3.83 -3.67 -2.25
CA LEU A 69 -4.67 -2.73 -2.98
C LEU A 69 -6.08 -2.66 -2.37
N PHE A 70 -6.56 -1.45 -2.10
CA PHE A 70 -7.95 -1.20 -1.73
C PHE A 70 -8.60 -0.21 -2.68
N GLY A 71 -9.72 -0.62 -3.27
CA GLY A 71 -10.58 0.24 -4.07
C GLY A 71 -11.64 0.93 -3.22
N ILE A 72 -11.87 2.21 -3.45
CA ILE A 72 -12.93 3.01 -2.84
C ILE A 72 -13.89 3.40 -3.97
N PRO A 73 -14.99 2.67 -4.17
CA PRO A 73 -15.95 2.98 -5.22
C PRO A 73 -16.73 4.26 -4.87
N SER A 74 -17.22 4.95 -5.90
CA SER A 74 -18.04 6.16 -5.74
C SER A 74 -19.42 5.84 -5.18
N GLN A 75 -19.96 4.67 -5.53
CA GLN A 75 -21.23 4.16 -5.05
C GLN A 75 -21.01 2.95 -4.14
N LYS A 76 -21.66 3.02 -2.98
CA LYS A 76 -21.74 1.93 -2.01
C LYS A 76 -23.21 1.56 -1.84
N ASP A 77 -23.48 0.28 -1.87
CA ASP A 77 -24.78 -0.30 -1.60
C ASP A 77 -24.67 -1.35 -0.49
N GLU A 78 -25.82 -1.85 -0.02
CA GLU A 78 -25.86 -2.84 1.06
C GLU A 78 -25.32 -4.21 0.62
N ALA A 79 -25.40 -4.52 -0.67
CA ALA A 79 -24.94 -5.78 -1.24
C ALA A 79 -23.43 -5.81 -1.56
N GLY A 80 -22.77 -4.66 -1.58
CA GLY A 80 -21.38 -4.53 -2.00
C GLY A 80 -21.17 -4.79 -3.49
N SER A 81 -22.11 -4.36 -4.35
CA SER A 81 -22.12 -4.72 -5.77
C SER A 81 -20.82 -4.38 -6.50
N SER A 82 -20.22 -3.24 -6.15
CA SER A 82 -18.98 -2.74 -6.75
C SER A 82 -17.76 -3.63 -6.50
N ALA A 83 -17.82 -4.54 -5.51
CA ALA A 83 -16.70 -5.44 -5.21
C ALA A 83 -16.50 -6.52 -6.29
N PHE A 84 -17.56 -6.86 -7.02
CA PHE A 84 -17.54 -7.90 -8.07
C PHE A 84 -17.87 -7.36 -9.47
N ASP A 85 -17.87 -6.04 -9.65
CA ASP A 85 -18.03 -5.42 -10.96
C ASP A 85 -16.74 -5.62 -11.78
N ASP A 86 -16.84 -6.22 -12.97
CA ASP A 86 -15.71 -6.40 -13.90
C ASP A 86 -15.09 -5.05 -14.32
N ASN A 87 -15.84 -3.95 -14.21
CA ASN A 87 -15.39 -2.59 -14.46
C ASN A 87 -15.21 -1.77 -13.17
N GLY A 88 -15.16 -2.42 -12.01
CA GLY A 88 -14.93 -1.77 -10.73
C GLY A 88 -13.53 -1.18 -10.63
N ILE A 89 -13.33 -0.27 -9.67
CA ILE A 89 -12.06 0.44 -9.48
C ILE A 89 -10.88 -0.49 -9.18
N VAL A 90 -11.12 -1.59 -8.47
CA VAL A 90 -10.05 -2.58 -8.17
C VAL A 90 -9.66 -3.29 -9.47
N GLN A 91 -10.64 -3.73 -10.25
CA GLN A 91 -10.45 -4.43 -11.52
C GLN A 91 -9.70 -3.54 -12.52
N LYS A 92 -10.07 -2.26 -12.61
CA LYS A 92 -9.36 -1.27 -13.42
C LYS A 92 -7.92 -1.01 -12.94
N ALA A 93 -7.67 -1.03 -11.64
CA ALA A 93 -6.35 -0.77 -11.08
C ALA A 93 -5.35 -1.93 -11.24
N ILE A 94 -5.83 -3.16 -11.50
CA ILE A 94 -4.99 -4.34 -11.73
C ILE A 94 -4.88 -4.75 -13.21
N SER A 95 -5.65 -4.11 -14.10
CA SER A 95 -5.67 -4.39 -15.54
C SER A 95 -4.54 -3.70 -16.28
#